data_AF-A0A2I0JLA7-F1
#
_entry.id   AF-A0A2I0JLA7-F1
#
_cell.length_a   1.000
_cell.length_b   1.000
_cell.length_c   1.000
_cell.angle_alpha   90.00
_cell.angle_beta   90.00
_cell.angle_gamma   90.00
#
_symmetry.space_group_name_H-M   'P 1'
#
loop_
_entity.id
_entity.type
_entity.pdbx_description
1 polymer ?
#
loop_
_entity_poly.entity_id
_entity_poly.type
_entity_poly.pdbx_seq_one_letter_code
_entity_poly.pdbx_strand_id
1 'polypeptide(L)'
;MEVLLNFQSVDEVVGEIMRIHRSLPARPSIDEVEAARSLIRSVEKEDQVRLDAVGRQTKGVDVPEELFMILLEMQRNLLYFQSKEQKREAVKLLELEHAHALFDEYIQRASECLSSGSGSQKTSSYSNGSAPNAASGPPRAAASPAPSSSGISVGAPGKPSKGTSPSLYYSEREPSKSGELFTRDDSYVKKAKSSFYTDGIGAGPGVSTMPQIQDSTLKAGSSL
;
A
#
# COMPACT_ATOMS: atom_id res chain seq x y z
N MET A 1 19.62 -17.98 -11.85
CA MET A 1 19.60 -19.45 -12.07
C MET A 1 18.42 -19.72 -12.98
N GLU A 2 18.67 -19.91 -14.28
CA GLU A 2 17.63 -20.41 -15.18
C GLU A 2 17.47 -21.90 -14.93
N VAL A 3 16.31 -22.31 -14.43
CA VAL A 3 15.95 -23.73 -14.39
C VAL A 3 15.36 -24.05 -15.75
N LEU A 4 16.14 -24.71 -16.61
CA LEU A 4 15.61 -25.32 -17.83
C LEU A 4 14.73 -26.51 -17.42
N LEU A 5 13.44 -26.25 -17.25
CA LEU A 5 12.45 -27.30 -16.97
C LEU A 5 12.06 -27.96 -18.30
N ASN A 6 12.38 -29.24 -18.46
CA ASN A 6 12.01 -30.03 -19.63
C ASN A 6 10.88 -30.99 -19.27
N PHE A 7 9.63 -30.57 -19.52
CA PHE A 7 8.44 -31.36 -19.20
C PHE A 7 8.17 -32.40 -20.30
N GLN A 8 8.05 -33.66 -19.90
CA GLN A 8 7.88 -34.81 -20.82
C GLN A 8 6.45 -35.37 -20.83
N SER A 9 5.59 -34.92 -19.90
CA SER A 9 4.19 -35.36 -19.82
C SER A 9 3.26 -34.26 -19.31
N VAL A 10 1.96 -34.40 -19.57
CA VAL A 10 0.91 -33.49 -19.08
C VAL A 10 0.84 -33.51 -17.56
N ASP A 11 0.95 -34.70 -16.95
CA ASP A 11 0.92 -34.86 -15.49
C ASP A 11 2.09 -34.13 -14.81
N GLU A 12 3.26 -34.08 -15.45
CA GLU A 12 4.41 -33.33 -14.96
C GLU A 12 4.15 -31.81 -14.96
N VAL A 13 3.56 -31.30 -16.04
CA VAL A 13 3.17 -29.88 -16.15
C VAL A 13 2.10 -29.52 -15.11
N VAL A 14 1.07 -30.35 -14.96
CA VAL A 14 0.01 -30.13 -13.95
C VAL A 14 0.58 -30.19 -12.54
N GLY A 15 1.45 -31.17 -12.27
CA GLY A 15 2.17 -31.29 -11.01
C GLY A 15 2.98 -30.05 -10.67
N GLU A 16 3.65 -29.47 -11.67
CA GLU A 16 4.41 -28.23 -11.52
C GLU A 16 3.52 -27.01 -11.27
N ILE A 17 2.42 -26.85 -12.02
CA ILE A 17 1.45 -25.77 -11.80
C ILE A 17 0.92 -25.83 -10.35
N MET A 18 0.55 -27.03 -9.89
CA MET A 18 0.08 -27.23 -8.52
C MET A 18 1.19 -27.00 -7.48
N ARG A 19 2.44 -27.34 -7.81
CA ARG A 19 3.60 -27.05 -6.94
C ARG A 19 3.82 -25.56 -6.78
N ILE A 20 3.76 -24.80 -7.88
CA ILE A 20 3.89 -23.34 -7.88
C ILE A 20 2.74 -22.71 -7.08
N HIS A 21 1.50 -23.15 -7.28
CA HIS A 21 0.36 -22.66 -6.49
C HIS A 21 0.51 -22.92 -4.99
N ARG A 22 0.94 -24.13 -4.60
CA ARG A 22 1.20 -24.48 -3.19
C ARG A 22 2.39 -23.75 -2.56
N SER A 23 3.23 -23.08 -3.36
CA SER A 23 4.36 -22.30 -2.85
C SER A 23 3.97 -20.90 -2.37
N LEU A 24 2.75 -20.44 -2.68
CA LEU A 24 2.24 -19.18 -2.17
C LEU A 24 2.06 -19.23 -0.64
N PRO A 25 2.24 -18.10 0.06
CA PRO A 25 1.83 -17.98 1.45
C PRO A 25 0.34 -18.34 1.63
N ALA A 26 -0.04 -18.73 2.84
CA ALA A 26 -1.42 -19.05 3.17
C ALA A 26 -2.37 -17.93 2.73
N ARG A 27 -3.49 -18.32 2.12
CA ARG A 27 -4.47 -17.36 1.62
C ARG A 27 -5.10 -16.62 2.81
N PRO A 28 -5.18 -15.28 2.77
CA PRO A 28 -5.89 -14.53 3.80
C PRO A 28 -7.38 -14.87 3.78
N SER A 29 -8.02 -14.83 4.94
CA SER A 29 -9.45 -15.02 5.07
C SER A 29 -10.23 -13.83 4.48
N ILE A 30 -11.49 -14.05 4.15
CA ILE A 30 -12.36 -13.00 3.62
C ILE A 30 -12.51 -11.83 4.60
N ASP A 31 -12.61 -12.13 5.89
CA ASP A 31 -12.73 -11.13 6.95
C ASP A 31 -11.47 -10.25 7.03
N GLU A 32 -10.29 -10.85 6.90
CA GLU A 32 -9.02 -10.11 6.87
C GLU A 32 -8.91 -9.21 5.63
N VAL A 33 -9.34 -9.69 4.47
CA VAL A 33 -9.37 -8.91 3.22
C VAL A 33 -10.32 -7.72 3.34
N GLU A 34 -11.51 -7.93 3.91
CA GLU A 34 -12.47 -6.85 4.14
C GLU A 34 -11.95 -5.83 5.16
N ALA A 35 -11.36 -6.31 6.26
CA ALA A 35 -10.73 -5.46 7.27
C ALA A 35 -9.60 -4.61 6.67
N ALA A 36 -8.74 -5.19 5.84
CA ALA A 36 -7.67 -4.48 5.15
C ALA A 36 -8.22 -3.37 4.22
N ARG A 37 -9.26 -3.67 3.43
CA ARG A 37 -9.93 -2.66 2.59
C ARG A 37 -10.58 -1.56 3.40
N SER A 38 -11.17 -1.90 4.55
CA SER A 38 -11.82 -0.94 5.45
C SER A 38 -10.78 -0.01 6.09
N LEU A 39 -9.67 -0.57 6.56
CA LEU A 39 -8.55 0.18 7.14
C LEU A 39 -7.98 1.20 6.14
N ILE A 40 -7.69 0.78 4.90
CA ILE A 40 -7.17 1.67 3.85
C ILE A 40 -8.12 2.85 3.62
N ARG A 41 -9.42 2.58 3.44
CA ARG A 41 -10.44 3.62 3.25
C ARG A 41 -10.55 4.56 4.44
N SER A 42 -10.45 4.03 5.66
CA SER A 42 -10.49 4.82 6.88
C SER A 42 -9.31 5.78 6.98
N VAL A 43 -8.09 5.27 6.78
CA VAL A 43 -6.85 6.06 6.83
C VAL A 43 -6.87 7.14 5.75
N GLU A 44 -7.28 6.82 4.52
CA GLU A 44 -7.37 7.80 3.43
C GLU A 44 -8.35 8.93 3.73
N LYS A 45 -9.49 8.60 4.36
CA LYS A 45 -10.46 9.62 4.77
C LYS A 45 -9.89 10.52 5.86
N GLU A 46 -9.21 9.97 6.86
CA GLU A 46 -8.55 10.74 7.91
C GLU A 46 -7.45 11.64 7.34
N ASP A 47 -6.61 11.09 6.46
CA ASP A 47 -5.53 11.80 5.80
C ASP A 47 -6.04 12.98 4.98
N GLN A 48 -7.14 12.81 4.25
CA GLN A 48 -7.75 13.89 3.48
C GLN A 48 -8.14 15.05 4.41
N VAL A 49 -8.79 14.77 5.54
CA VAL A 49 -9.17 15.80 6.52
C VAL A 49 -7.93 16.51 7.08
N ARG A 50 -6.85 15.77 7.37
CA ARG A 50 -5.60 16.33 7.90
C ARG A 50 -4.86 17.16 6.86
N LEU A 51 -4.77 16.70 5.62
CA LEU A 51 -4.16 17.42 4.49
C LEU A 51 -4.92 18.72 4.19
N ASP A 52 -6.25 18.66 4.23
CA ASP A 52 -7.08 19.86 4.05
C ASP A 52 -6.86 20.85 5.20
N ALA A 53 -6.68 20.38 6.44
CA ALA A 53 -6.33 21.24 7.57
C ALA A 53 -4.97 21.92 7.40
N VAL A 54 -3.95 21.20 6.89
CA VAL A 54 -2.65 21.79 6.52
C VAL A 54 -2.81 22.82 5.41
N GLY A 55 -3.62 22.54 4.40
CA GLY A 55 -3.88 23.46 3.28
C GLY A 55 -4.58 24.76 3.67
N ARG A 56 -5.31 24.79 4.80
CA ARG A 56 -5.97 25.98 5.33
C ARG A 56 -5.12 26.82 6.28
N GLN A 57 -3.91 26.36 6.63
CA GLN A 57 -3.03 27.15 7.50
C GLN A 57 -2.61 28.45 6.82
N THR A 58 -2.56 29.52 7.60
CA THR A 58 -2.10 30.85 7.14
C THR A 58 -0.89 31.27 7.93
N LYS A 59 0.08 31.91 7.28
CA LYS A 59 1.28 32.43 7.95
C LYS A 59 0.97 33.71 8.75
N GLY A 60 1.77 33.95 9.79
CA GLY A 60 1.80 35.25 10.47
C GLY A 60 2.49 36.32 9.62
N VAL A 61 2.27 37.59 9.97
CA VAL A 61 2.86 38.74 9.27
C VAL A 61 4.40 38.71 9.30
N ASP A 62 4.97 38.28 10.43
CA ASP A 62 6.43 38.25 10.65
C ASP A 62 7.13 36.98 10.12
N VAL A 63 6.38 36.02 9.56
CA VAL A 63 6.95 34.76 9.08
C VAL A 63 7.34 34.90 7.60
N PRO A 64 8.62 34.67 7.23
CA PRO A 64 9.05 34.63 5.84
C PRO A 64 8.27 33.58 5.04
N GLU A 65 7.86 33.93 3.82
CA GLU A 65 7.05 33.05 2.96
C GLU A 65 7.72 31.69 2.74
N GLU A 66 9.01 31.70 2.36
CA GLU A 66 9.76 30.48 2.08
C GLU A 66 9.80 29.52 3.27
N LEU A 67 9.98 30.05 4.48
CA LEU A 67 10.01 29.25 5.70
C LEU A 67 8.65 28.59 5.96
N PHE A 68 7.55 29.32 5.71
CA PHE A 68 6.20 28.78 5.86
C PHE A 68 5.89 27.72 4.79
N MET A 69 6.30 27.93 3.55
CA MET A 69 6.15 26.95 2.48
C MET A 69 6.89 25.65 2.78
N ILE A 70 8.14 25.73 3.27
CA ILE A 70 8.91 24.57 3.73
C ILE A 70 8.16 23.84 4.85
N LEU A 71 7.59 24.56 5.83
CA LEU A 71 6.81 23.94 6.90
C LEU A 71 5.60 23.16 6.36
N LEU A 72 4.81 23.75 5.47
CA LEU A 72 3.65 23.08 4.88
C LEU A 72 4.06 21.85 4.06
N GLU A 73 5.15 21.94 3.31
CA GLU A 73 5.70 20.82 2.55
C GLU A 73 6.15 19.68 3.49
N MET A 74 6.89 20.00 4.55
CA MET A 74 7.31 19.02 5.56
C MET A 74 6.11 18.35 6.24
N GLN A 75 5.09 19.12 6.61
CA GLN A 75 3.86 18.59 7.21
C GLN A 75 3.12 17.64 6.26
N ARG A 76 2.94 18.02 4.99
CA ARG A 76 2.31 17.16 3.98
C ARG A 76 3.10 15.86 3.78
N ASN A 77 4.42 15.95 3.63
CA ASN A 77 5.28 14.78 3.45
C ASN A 77 5.24 13.83 4.65
N LEU A 78 5.24 14.37 5.87
CA LEU A 78 5.09 13.56 7.08
C LEU A 78 3.75 12.82 7.10
N LEU A 79 2.65 13.49 6.74
CA LEU A 79 1.33 12.86 6.67
C LEU A 79 1.29 11.73 5.63
N TYR A 80 1.84 11.95 4.43
CA TYR A 80 1.94 10.90 3.40
C TYR A 80 2.79 9.71 3.87
N PHE A 81 3.90 9.97 4.55
CA PHE A 81 4.74 8.91 5.10
C PHE A 81 3.99 8.08 6.15
N GLN A 82 3.29 8.74 7.08
CA GLN A 82 2.46 8.08 8.09
C GLN A 82 1.33 7.26 7.45
N SER A 83 0.63 7.82 6.47
CA SER A 83 -0.42 7.14 5.70
C SER A 83 0.08 5.84 5.08
N LYS A 84 1.23 5.92 4.41
CA LYS A 84 1.85 4.76 3.75
C LYS A 84 2.23 3.69 4.77
N GLU A 85 2.79 4.08 5.92
CA GLU A 85 3.17 3.15 6.97
C GLU A 85 1.95 2.47 7.61
N GLN A 86 0.91 3.23 7.94
CA GLN A 86 -0.33 2.70 8.53
C GLN A 86 -1.05 1.71 7.61
N LYS A 87 -1.00 1.94 6.29
CA LYS A 87 -1.65 1.08 5.30
C LYS A 87 -0.77 -0.07 4.82
N ARG A 88 0.53 -0.12 5.18
CA ARG A 88 1.52 -1.02 4.58
C ARG A 88 1.11 -2.49 4.62
N GLU A 89 0.75 -2.99 5.79
CA GLU A 89 0.40 -4.41 5.95
C GLU A 89 -0.93 -4.75 5.29
N ALA A 90 -1.91 -3.84 5.32
CA ALA A 90 -3.16 -4.01 4.60
C ALA A 90 -2.95 -4.09 3.08
N VAL A 91 -2.08 -3.25 2.51
CA VAL A 91 -1.73 -3.29 1.09
C VAL A 91 -1.10 -4.63 0.73
N LYS A 92 -0.10 -5.11 1.50
CA LYS A 92 0.52 -6.42 1.28
C LYS A 92 -0.48 -7.56 1.32
N LEU A 93 -1.44 -7.52 2.25
CA LEU A 93 -2.48 -8.53 2.36
C LEU A 93 -3.37 -8.57 1.12
N LEU A 94 -3.76 -7.39 0.59
CA LEU A 94 -4.54 -7.31 -0.64
C LEU A 94 -3.76 -7.73 -1.88
N GLU A 95 -2.45 -7.46 -1.94
CA GLU A 95 -1.57 -7.97 -3.00
C GLU A 95 -1.50 -9.51 -2.97
N LEU A 96 -1.44 -10.11 -1.78
CA LEU A 96 -1.46 -11.56 -1.63
C LEU A 96 -2.81 -12.17 -2.07
N GLU A 97 -3.94 -11.57 -1.70
CA GLU A 97 -5.26 -12.03 -2.18
C GLU A 97 -5.38 -11.91 -3.70
N HIS A 98 -4.84 -10.82 -4.28
CA HIS A 98 -4.79 -10.67 -5.74
C HIS A 98 -3.94 -11.75 -6.41
N ALA A 99 -2.79 -12.10 -5.83
CA ALA A 99 -1.95 -13.18 -6.34
C ALA A 99 -2.67 -14.54 -6.33
N HIS A 100 -3.39 -14.85 -5.25
CA HIS A 100 -4.23 -16.05 -5.18
C HIS A 100 -5.30 -16.06 -6.27
N ALA A 101 -6.03 -14.96 -6.46
CA ALA A 101 -7.05 -14.85 -7.50
C ALA A 101 -6.48 -15.06 -8.92
N LEU A 102 -5.28 -14.52 -9.22
CA LEU A 102 -4.61 -14.75 -10.50
C LEU A 102 -4.21 -16.22 -10.69
N PHE A 103 -3.72 -16.87 -9.64
CA PHE A 103 -3.31 -18.27 -9.72
C PHE A 103 -4.52 -19.21 -9.85
N ASP A 104 -5.63 -18.90 -9.18
CA ASP A 104 -6.91 -19.59 -9.38
C ASP A 104 -7.36 -19.51 -10.85
N GLU A 105 -7.24 -18.35 -11.48
CA GLU A 105 -7.53 -18.17 -12.92
C GLU A 105 -6.62 -19.04 -13.79
N TYR A 106 -5.32 -19.12 -13.47
CA TYR A 106 -4.39 -19.98 -14.21
C TYR A 106 -4.73 -21.46 -14.06
N ILE A 107 -5.12 -21.90 -12.87
CA ILE A 107 -5.56 -23.28 -12.61
C ILE A 107 -6.83 -23.59 -13.39
N GLN A 108 -7.78 -22.67 -13.41
CA GLN A 108 -9.02 -22.79 -14.17
C GLN A 108 -8.73 -22.94 -15.67
N ARG A 109 -7.89 -22.06 -16.24
CA ARG A 109 -7.47 -22.16 -17.65
C ARG A 109 -6.75 -23.46 -17.97
N ALA A 110 -5.86 -23.92 -17.07
CA ALA A 110 -5.17 -25.20 -17.26
C ALA A 110 -6.18 -26.37 -17.29
N SER A 111 -7.21 -26.34 -16.44
CA SER A 111 -8.27 -27.36 -16.41
C SER A 111 -9.10 -27.40 -17.70
N GLU A 112 -9.34 -26.23 -18.30
CA GLU A 112 -10.04 -26.11 -19.60
C GLU A 112 -9.24 -26.70 -20.76
N CYS A 113 -7.90 -26.55 -20.73
CA CYS A 113 -7.00 -27.18 -21.71
C CYS A 113 -7.08 -28.71 -21.65
N LEU A 114 -7.16 -29.29 -20.44
CA LEU A 114 -7.28 -30.74 -20.25
C LEU A 114 -8.65 -31.26 -20.69
N SER A 115 -9.70 -30.48 -20.42
CA SER A 115 -11.08 -30.82 -20.82
C SER A 115 -11.28 -30.79 -22.34
N SER A 116 -10.51 -29.97 -23.06
CA SER A 116 -10.57 -29.89 -24.53
C SER A 116 -9.74 -30.97 -25.25
N GLY A 117 -8.80 -31.63 -24.56
CA GLY A 117 -7.97 -32.71 -25.11
C GLY A 117 -8.64 -34.09 -25.11
N SER A 118 -9.71 -34.27 -24.34
CA SER A 118 -10.53 -35.49 -24.38
C SER A 118 -11.66 -35.30 -25.39
N GLY A 119 -11.41 -35.76 -26.62
CA GLY A 119 -12.34 -35.65 -27.74
C GLY A 119 -13.68 -36.36 -27.49
N SER A 120 -14.60 -35.68 -26.82
CA SER A 120 -16.01 -35.90 -27.05
C SER A 120 -16.34 -35.22 -28.38
N GLN A 121 -16.36 -36.02 -29.44
CA GLN A 121 -17.19 -35.74 -30.59
C GLN A 121 -18.65 -35.65 -30.09
N LYS A 122 -19.05 -34.47 -29.62
CA LYS A 122 -20.46 -34.14 -29.51
C LYS A 122 -20.94 -33.97 -30.95
N THR A 123 -21.44 -35.05 -31.52
CA THR A 123 -22.31 -35.00 -32.68
C THR A 123 -23.49 -34.11 -32.30
N SER A 124 -23.46 -32.87 -32.75
CA SER A 124 -24.62 -31.99 -32.74
C SER A 124 -25.61 -32.55 -33.76
N SER A 125 -26.38 -33.55 -33.32
CA SER A 125 -27.57 -33.99 -34.04
C SER A 125 -28.59 -32.88 -33.94
N TYR A 126 -28.69 -32.08 -34.99
CA TYR A 126 -29.75 -31.11 -35.23
C TYR A 126 -31.07 -31.86 -35.35
N SER A 127 -31.75 -32.05 -34.22
CA SER A 127 -33.14 -32.50 -34.22
C SER A 127 -34.05 -31.30 -34.45
N ASN A 128 -34.45 -31.15 -35.70
CA ASN A 128 -35.54 -30.30 -36.14
C ASN A 128 -36.85 -30.83 -35.52
N GLY A 129 -37.56 -30.01 -34.73
CA GLY A 129 -38.79 -30.47 -34.05
C GLY A 129 -39.54 -29.38 -33.29
N SER A 130 -40.32 -28.60 -34.06
CA SER A 130 -41.65 -28.05 -33.72
C SER A 130 -41.88 -27.26 -32.43
N ALA A 131 -42.27 -25.99 -32.61
CA ALA A 131 -43.06 -25.22 -31.64
C ALA A 131 -44.42 -25.92 -31.34
N PRO A 132 -45.04 -25.61 -30.18
CA PRO A 132 -46.23 -24.77 -30.29
C PRO A 132 -46.37 -23.68 -29.20
N ASN A 133 -47.28 -22.78 -29.54
CA ASN A 133 -47.64 -21.49 -28.96
C ASN A 133 -48.48 -21.57 -27.67
N ALA A 134 -48.57 -20.40 -27.01
CA ALA A 134 -49.64 -19.87 -26.13
C ALA A 134 -49.70 -20.35 -24.66
N ALA A 135 -50.17 -19.56 -23.68
CA ALA A 135 -50.34 -18.12 -23.42
C ALA A 135 -50.95 -18.01 -22.00
N SER A 136 -50.54 -17.00 -21.20
CA SER A 136 -51.24 -16.34 -20.07
C SER A 136 -50.21 -15.86 -19.04
N GLY A 137 -50.12 -14.63 -18.53
CA GLY A 137 -50.80 -13.34 -18.69
C GLY A 137 -49.94 -12.25 -17.97
N PRO A 138 -50.29 -10.94 -18.04
CA PRO A 138 -49.38 -9.81 -17.73
C PRO A 138 -49.78 -9.05 -16.43
N PRO A 139 -49.33 -7.79 -16.20
CA PRO A 139 -47.99 -7.33 -15.80
C PRO A 139 -48.02 -6.54 -14.46
N ARG A 140 -46.87 -6.15 -13.88
CA ARG A 140 -46.83 -5.06 -12.89
C ARG A 140 -45.80 -4.00 -13.27
N ALA A 141 -46.33 -2.82 -13.53
CA ALA A 141 -45.62 -1.56 -13.70
C ALA A 141 -45.13 -1.04 -12.33
N ALA A 142 -43.94 -0.44 -12.32
CA ALA A 142 -43.57 0.56 -11.35
C ALA A 142 -42.78 1.65 -12.09
N ALA A 143 -43.33 2.86 -12.06
CA ALA A 143 -42.81 4.05 -12.69
C ALA A 143 -42.04 4.92 -11.69
N SER A 144 -41.28 5.86 -12.25
CA SER A 144 -40.85 7.18 -11.71
C SER A 144 -39.33 7.29 -11.42
N PRO A 145 -38.75 8.50 -11.42
CA PRO A 145 -38.08 9.05 -12.61
C PRO A 145 -36.64 9.49 -12.29
N ALA A 146 -35.76 9.54 -13.30
CA ALA A 146 -34.43 10.16 -13.16
C ALA A 146 -34.40 11.52 -13.88
N PRO A 147 -34.01 12.62 -13.21
CA PRO A 147 -33.88 13.92 -13.83
C PRO A 147 -32.62 14.02 -14.70
N SER A 148 -32.81 14.61 -15.86
CA SER A 148 -31.81 15.06 -16.82
C SER A 148 -30.96 16.21 -16.26
N SER A 149 -29.64 16.05 -16.28
CA SER A 149 -28.68 17.16 -16.14
C SER A 149 -27.64 17.12 -17.26
N SER A 150 -27.85 18.03 -18.22
CA SER A 150 -26.86 18.83 -18.95
C SER A 150 -25.51 18.17 -19.30
N GLY A 151 -25.39 17.81 -20.57
CA GLY A 151 -24.11 17.60 -21.22
C GLY A 151 -23.34 18.92 -21.36
N ILE A 152 -22.09 18.90 -20.90
CA ILE A 152 -21.04 19.82 -21.33
C ILE A 152 -19.95 18.96 -21.95
N SER A 153 -19.92 18.94 -23.26
CA SER A 153 -18.85 18.37 -24.08
C SER A 153 -17.71 19.37 -24.18
N VAL A 154 -16.57 19.06 -23.56
CA VAL A 154 -15.32 19.78 -23.74
C VAL A 154 -14.19 18.81 -24.06
N GLY A 155 -13.58 19.05 -25.23
CA GLY A 155 -12.15 18.90 -25.44
C GLY A 155 -11.60 17.49 -25.64
N ALA A 156 -11.46 17.09 -26.91
CA ALA A 156 -10.52 16.06 -27.31
C ALA A 156 -9.07 16.43 -26.92
N PRO A 157 -8.23 15.49 -26.47
CA PRO A 157 -6.78 15.66 -26.52
C PRO A 157 -6.19 14.94 -27.73
N GLY A 158 -5.37 15.69 -28.46
CA GLY A 158 -4.57 15.25 -29.59
C GLY A 158 -3.44 14.29 -29.21
N LYS A 159 -2.87 13.75 -30.29
CA LYS A 159 -1.90 12.67 -30.42
C LYS A 159 -0.57 12.80 -29.63
N PRO A 160 0.17 11.68 -29.48
CA PRO A 160 1.28 11.51 -28.55
C PRO A 160 2.62 12.06 -29.08
N SER A 161 3.38 12.69 -28.20
CA SER A 161 4.77 13.10 -28.41
C SER A 161 5.72 11.99 -27.98
N LYS A 162 6.59 11.58 -28.90
CA LYS A 162 7.73 10.68 -28.68
C LYS A 162 8.68 11.28 -27.62
N GLY A 163 8.99 10.50 -26.59
CA GLY A 163 9.99 10.82 -25.57
C GLY A 163 10.93 9.64 -25.38
N THR A 164 12.10 9.76 -26.01
CA THR A 164 13.38 9.08 -25.83
C THR A 164 13.54 8.18 -24.59
N SER A 165 13.83 6.89 -24.83
CA SER A 165 14.34 5.94 -23.85
C SER A 165 15.72 6.38 -23.32
N PRO A 166 15.98 6.40 -22.00
CA PRO A 166 17.33 6.56 -21.51
C PRO A 166 18.10 5.25 -21.60
N SER A 167 19.21 5.34 -22.33
CA SER A 167 20.26 4.34 -22.51
C SER A 167 20.80 3.82 -21.17
N LEU A 168 20.90 2.50 -21.06
CA LEU A 168 21.64 1.79 -20.01
C LEU A 168 23.14 2.07 -20.17
N TYR A 169 23.68 2.98 -19.35
CA TYR A 169 25.11 3.10 -19.14
C TYR A 169 25.47 2.46 -17.79
N TYR A 170 25.97 1.23 -17.86
CA TYR A 170 26.74 0.61 -16.79
C TYR A 170 28.09 1.33 -16.71
N SER A 171 28.26 2.20 -15.71
CA SER A 171 29.58 2.71 -15.32
C SER A 171 29.97 2.04 -14.02
N GLU A 172 30.87 1.07 -14.12
CA GLU A 172 31.61 0.59 -12.96
C GLU A 172 32.52 1.73 -12.46
N ARG A 173 32.25 2.21 -11.24
CA ARG A 173 33.14 3.09 -10.50
C ARG A 173 33.36 2.44 -9.14
N GLU A 174 34.59 1.98 -8.96
CA GLU A 174 35.25 1.59 -7.71
C GLU A 174 34.91 2.51 -6.50
N PRO A 175 34.96 1.98 -5.27
CA PRO A 175 34.32 2.54 -4.09
C PRO A 175 35.12 3.74 -3.55
N SER A 176 34.73 4.94 -3.97
CA SER A 176 35.29 6.17 -3.42
C SER A 176 34.52 6.59 -2.18
N LYS A 177 35.15 6.38 -1.02
CA LYS A 177 35.00 7.11 0.25
C LYS A 177 33.58 7.19 0.82
N SER A 178 33.40 6.52 1.97
CA SER A 178 32.31 6.73 2.91
C SER A 178 31.96 8.21 3.03
N GLY A 179 30.86 8.61 2.39
CA GLY A 179 30.24 9.89 2.63
C GLY A 179 29.83 9.92 4.09
N GLU A 180 30.53 10.73 4.87
CA GLU A 180 30.21 11.05 6.24
C GLU A 180 28.73 11.43 6.28
N LEU A 181 27.90 10.55 6.87
CA LEU A 181 26.49 10.80 7.08
C LEU A 181 26.40 11.91 8.12
N PHE A 182 26.38 13.16 7.64
CA PHE A 182 26.01 14.30 8.47
C PHE A 182 24.56 14.12 8.88
N THR A 183 24.32 13.53 10.05
CA THR A 183 23.09 13.76 10.82
C THR A 183 23.08 15.23 11.17
N ARG A 184 22.47 16.03 10.29
CA ARG A 184 22.35 17.48 10.41
C ARG A 184 21.57 17.79 11.70
N ASP A 185 22.34 18.21 12.69
CA ASP A 185 21.93 18.58 14.05
C ASP A 185 20.81 19.64 14.05
N ASP A 186 19.83 19.49 14.95
CA ASP A 186 18.61 20.30 15.14
C ASP A 186 18.89 21.73 15.67
N SER A 187 19.98 22.37 15.24
CA SER A 187 20.51 23.62 15.78
C SER A 187 19.73 24.91 15.39
N TYR A 188 18.46 24.81 14.98
CA TYR A 188 17.65 25.98 14.61
C TYR A 188 17.02 26.72 15.80
N VAL A 189 17.02 26.10 16.98
CA VAL A 189 16.49 26.74 18.19
C VAL A 189 17.65 27.46 18.88
N LYS A 190 17.73 28.79 18.73
CA LYS A 190 18.68 29.60 19.49
C LYS A 190 18.44 29.33 20.97
N LYS A 191 19.36 28.61 21.62
CA LYS A 191 19.34 28.39 23.07
C LYS A 191 19.20 29.76 23.74
N ALA A 192 18.13 29.96 24.50
CA ALA A 192 18.06 31.08 25.41
C ALA A 192 19.30 31.01 26.31
N LYS A 193 20.08 32.09 26.34
CA LYS A 193 21.31 32.20 27.12
C LYS A 193 20.99 31.90 28.59
N SER A 194 21.35 30.71 29.08
CA SER A 194 21.40 30.47 30.52
C SER A 194 22.60 31.25 31.05
N SER A 195 22.37 32.45 31.60
CA SER A 195 23.39 33.17 32.34
C SER A 195 23.61 32.47 33.68
N PHE A 196 24.49 31.47 33.72
CA PHE A 196 25.16 31.13 34.96
C PHE A 196 26.31 32.11 35.15
N TYR A 197 26.00 33.23 35.81
CA TYR A 197 27.00 34.06 36.48
C TYR A 197 26.65 34.07 37.96
N THR A 198 27.36 33.23 38.73
CA THR A 198 27.80 33.58 40.08
C THR A 198 29.19 32.99 40.27
N ASP A 199 30.13 33.92 40.33
CA ASP A 199 31.54 33.83 40.67
C ASP A 199 31.77 33.22 42.07
N GLY A 200 32.93 32.58 42.29
CA GLY A 200 33.43 32.27 43.64
C GLY A 200 33.86 30.82 43.94
N ILE A 201 35.14 30.52 43.65
CA ILE A 201 36.14 29.94 44.57
C ILE A 201 35.74 28.72 45.45
N GLY A 202 36.44 27.59 45.27
CA GLY A 202 36.66 26.62 46.37
C GLY A 202 36.77 25.16 45.93
N ALA A 203 37.92 24.55 46.23
CA ALA A 203 38.24 23.15 45.99
C ALA A 203 37.38 22.15 46.83
N GLY A 204 37.08 20.97 46.28
CA GLY A 204 36.60 19.82 47.05
C GLY A 204 35.95 18.70 46.21
N PRO A 205 36.29 17.41 46.42
CA PRO A 205 35.95 16.33 45.49
C PRO A 205 34.64 15.60 45.82
N GLY A 206 33.98 15.11 44.77
CA GLY A 206 33.18 13.88 44.80
C GLY A 206 31.76 13.99 45.34
N VAL A 207 30.79 14.22 44.45
CA VAL A 207 29.45 13.64 44.61
C VAL A 207 28.96 13.15 43.25
N SER A 208 28.92 11.83 43.11
CA SER A 208 28.31 11.11 42.00
C SER A 208 26.79 11.27 42.09
N THR A 209 26.19 12.04 41.18
CA THR A 209 24.73 12.15 41.08
C THR A 209 24.22 10.97 40.26
N MET A 210 24.01 9.84 40.92
CA MET A 210 23.28 8.70 40.37
C MET A 210 21.77 9.04 40.37
N PRO A 211 21.03 8.85 39.26
CA PRO A 211 19.59 9.05 39.27
C PRO A 211 18.92 7.88 40.00
N GLN A 212 18.35 8.15 41.16
CA GLN A 212 17.61 7.18 41.96
C GLN A 212 16.18 7.07 41.42
N ILE A 213 15.91 5.98 40.69
CA ILE A 213 14.54 5.60 40.29
C ILE A 213 13.89 4.96 41.52
N GLN A 214 12.88 5.62 42.10
CA GLN A 214 12.03 5.02 43.13
C GLN A 214 10.81 4.38 42.46
N ASP A 215 10.90 3.09 42.18
CA ASP A 215 9.76 2.31 41.71
C ASP A 215 9.06 1.68 42.93
N SER A 216 7.86 2.16 43.28
CA SER A 216 7.13 1.78 44.51
C SER A 216 6.30 0.49 44.36
N THR A 217 6.64 -0.41 43.43
CA THR A 217 5.79 -1.56 43.09
C THR A 217 6.39 -2.95 43.36
N LEU A 218 7.65 -3.05 43.80
CA LEU A 218 8.27 -4.35 44.07
C LEU A 218 8.05 -4.83 45.51
N LYS A 219 6.96 -5.56 45.72
CA LYS A 219 6.67 -6.31 46.95
C LYS A 219 7.60 -7.53 47.02
N ALA A 220 8.57 -7.49 47.95
CA ALA A 220 9.38 -8.66 48.28
C ALA A 220 8.48 -9.73 48.95
N GLY A 221 8.33 -10.89 48.30
CA GLY A 221 7.73 -12.07 48.90
C GLY A 221 8.69 -12.66 49.93
N SER A 222 8.27 -12.64 51.20
CA SER A 222 8.95 -13.25 52.34
C SER A 222 8.87 -14.78 52.29
N SER A 223 10.02 -15.42 52.43
CA SER A 223 10.20 -16.85 52.66
C SER A 223 9.65 -17.30 54.02
N LEU A 224 9.11 -18.51 54.07
CA LEU A 224 9.07 -19.38 55.25
C LEU A 224 9.75 -20.70 54.89
#